data_AF-A0A7X4E169-F1
#
_entry.id   AF-A0A7X4E169-F1
#
_cell.length_a   1.000
_cell.length_b   1.000
_cell.length_c   1.000
_cell.angle_alpha   90.00
_cell.angle_beta   90.00
_cell.angle_gamma   90.00
#
_symmetry.space_group_name_H-M   'P 1'
#
loop_
_entity.id
_entity.type
_entity.pdbx_description
1 polymer ?
#
loop_
_entity_poly.entity_id
_entity_poly.type
_entity_poly.pdbx_seq_one_letter_code
_entity_poly.pdbx_strand_id
1 'polypeptide(L)'
;PIPPELGHLARLTEMRLVGNGLTGPIPPELGNLRGLKEVRLEGNNLSGPIPLELGNLTRLRGLYLSGNSGMAGILPTELTGLGGLEALLAGGTELCAPSDPGFQAWLRAIHRRWVATCASDSAAFAYLTQAVQSREYPVPLVAGEKALLRVFVTAASPTTTSIPPVRARFYKDGTEIHVADIPTRTAAIPTEVYEGDLSQSSNAEIPGEIVRPGLEMVIEVDPEETLDPGLGVAKRIPETGRMAVDVREMPVLHLTVIPFLWNVDPHWEVVETAAAMEADPEGHELLWHTRTLLPIGGFDVMAHAPVLTSTSYDEWGPLLDQTAAIRAIEGGTGHYMGTMSRPGREGQAGRAFLPGRVFISRLNPTTMAHELGHNMGLYHAPCGGAGGPDPAFPYPDGSIGAWGYDFRHGGALASPDRTDLMSYCESWISDYHFTNALRFRLFDEESPPDTSPAAQEEKSLLLWGGIDAEGEPFLNPSFVIDAPPMLPNVVGEHRITGRSDAGDDLFSLSFGLSEVADGDGSSSFAFVVPVESGWAGNLASVTFYGRYGSVTLESDTDLPMSILLDPSTGQVRGILRDLPPATQTASDAVGDVGGGSFEVLFSRGIPDARAWGPP
;
A
#
# COMPACT_ATOMS: atom_id res chain seq x y z
N PRO A 1 -28.75 22.33 6.03
CA PRO A 1 -28.27 21.97 7.39
C PRO A 1 -28.69 20.55 7.76
N ILE A 2 -27.91 19.89 8.61
CA ILE A 2 -28.26 18.58 9.17
C ILE A 2 -29.29 18.83 10.29
N PRO A 3 -30.49 18.25 10.23
CA PRO A 3 -31.51 18.47 11.26
C PRO A 3 -31.15 17.73 12.56
N PRO A 4 -31.23 18.38 13.74
CA PRO A 4 -30.93 17.74 15.03
C PRO A 4 -31.86 16.55 15.33
N GLU A 5 -33.05 16.52 14.75
CA GLU A 5 -34.03 15.43 14.91
C GLU A 5 -33.50 14.07 14.42
N LEU A 6 -32.46 14.04 13.58
CA LEU A 6 -31.78 12.80 13.21
C LEU A 6 -31.17 12.08 14.43
N GLY A 7 -30.85 12.81 15.50
CA GLY A 7 -30.39 12.24 16.77
C GLY A 7 -31.41 11.31 17.45
N HIS A 8 -32.67 11.30 17.02
CA HIS A 8 -33.71 10.40 17.54
C HIS A 8 -33.75 9.03 16.86
N LEU A 9 -32.97 8.82 15.79
CA LEU A 9 -32.95 7.57 15.03
C LEU A 9 -32.10 6.49 15.71
N ALA A 10 -32.48 6.07 16.92
CA ALA A 10 -31.67 5.21 17.80
C ALA A 10 -31.21 3.85 17.21
N ARG A 11 -31.78 3.41 16.08
CA ARG A 11 -31.39 2.20 15.34
C ARG A 11 -30.46 2.45 14.16
N LEU A 12 -30.13 3.71 13.85
CA LEU A 12 -29.27 4.06 12.74
C LEU A 12 -27.85 3.53 12.99
N THR A 13 -27.32 2.79 12.02
CA THR A 13 -25.97 2.23 12.06
C THR A 13 -25.02 2.92 11.11
N GLU A 14 -25.51 3.51 10.02
CA GLU A 14 -24.71 4.17 9.01
C GLU A 14 -25.41 5.46 8.57
N MET A 15 -24.66 6.55 8.48
CA MET A 15 -25.12 7.83 7.96
C MET A 15 -24.19 8.27 6.83
N ARG A 16 -24.69 8.28 5.60
CA ARG A 16 -23.93 8.70 4.41
C ARG A 16 -24.60 9.88 3.72
N LEU A 17 -24.00 11.06 3.85
CA LEU A 17 -24.49 12.33 3.32
C LEU A 17 -23.41 13.05 2.47
N VAL A 18 -22.52 12.29 1.84
CA VAL A 18 -21.41 12.79 1.02
C VAL A 18 -21.89 13.68 -0.13
N GLY A 19 -21.25 14.82 -0.36
CA GLY A 19 -21.43 15.61 -1.58
C GLY A 19 -22.79 16.31 -1.73
N ASN A 20 -23.48 16.63 -0.63
CA ASN A 20 -24.86 17.18 -0.68
C ASN A 20 -24.93 18.71 -0.54
N GLY A 21 -23.80 19.42 -0.44
CA GLY A 21 -23.79 20.87 -0.20
C GLY A 21 -24.45 21.27 1.12
N LEU A 22 -24.46 20.39 2.13
CA LEU A 22 -25.03 20.67 3.45
C LEU A 22 -24.24 21.78 4.15
N THR A 23 -24.95 22.64 4.87
CA THR A 23 -24.39 23.84 5.53
C THR A 23 -24.62 23.84 7.05
N GLY A 24 -23.88 24.68 7.77
CA GLY A 24 -24.02 24.85 9.23
C GLY A 24 -23.29 23.76 10.02
N PRO A 25 -23.40 23.76 11.37
CA PRO A 25 -22.67 22.84 12.22
C PRO A 25 -23.23 21.42 12.22
N ILE A 26 -22.38 20.48 12.62
CA ILE A 26 -22.81 19.12 12.98
C ILE A 26 -23.64 19.23 14.27
N PRO A 27 -24.90 18.75 14.31
CA PRO A 27 -25.72 18.82 15.52
C PRO A 27 -25.15 17.93 16.63
N PRO A 28 -24.99 18.44 17.87
CA PRO A 28 -24.55 17.63 19.01
C PRO A 28 -25.50 16.45 19.31
N GLU A 29 -26.78 16.55 18.93
CA GLU A 29 -27.79 15.51 19.09
C GLU A 29 -27.43 14.21 18.36
N LEU A 30 -26.57 14.26 17.35
CA LEU A 30 -26.06 13.05 16.68
C LEU A 30 -25.27 12.15 17.65
N GLY A 31 -24.72 12.69 18.74
CA GLY A 31 -24.07 11.92 19.81
C GLY A 31 -25.01 10.94 20.55
N ASN A 32 -26.33 11.06 20.37
CA ASN A 32 -27.32 10.13 20.92
C ASN A 32 -27.37 8.78 20.16
N LEU A 33 -26.81 8.72 18.96
CA LEU A 33 -26.90 7.57 18.05
C LEU A 33 -25.88 6.47 18.39
N ARG A 34 -25.92 5.91 19.61
CA ARG A 34 -24.93 4.92 20.10
C ARG A 34 -24.78 3.64 19.27
N GLY A 35 -25.71 3.38 18.35
CA GLY A 35 -25.66 2.27 17.39
C GLY A 35 -24.83 2.56 16.14
N LEU A 36 -24.45 3.82 15.91
CA LEU A 36 -23.78 4.28 14.70
C LEU A 36 -22.36 3.72 14.60
N LYS A 37 -22.04 3.20 13.42
CA LYS A 37 -20.76 2.63 13.02
C LYS A 37 -20.05 3.50 12.01
N GLU A 38 -20.78 4.25 11.19
CA GLU A 38 -20.18 5.06 10.14
C GLU A 38 -20.90 6.41 9.99
N VAL A 39 -20.12 7.49 9.93
CA VAL A 39 -20.55 8.86 9.64
C VAL A 39 -19.73 9.38 8.46
N ARG A 40 -20.39 9.58 7.33
CA ARG A 40 -19.80 10.12 6.09
C ARG A 40 -20.44 11.45 5.73
N LEU A 41 -19.70 12.53 5.94
CA LEU A 41 -20.11 13.92 5.70
C LEU A 41 -19.17 14.65 4.73
N GLU A 42 -18.31 13.94 4.01
CA GLU A 42 -17.29 14.51 3.12
C GLU A 42 -17.91 15.35 1.99
N GLY A 43 -17.19 16.37 1.53
CA GLY A 43 -17.58 17.18 0.38
C GLY A 43 -18.87 17.97 0.58
N ASN A 44 -19.12 18.46 1.79
CA ASN A 44 -20.22 19.39 2.09
C ASN A 44 -19.65 20.79 2.41
N ASN A 45 -20.52 21.70 2.85
CA ASN A 45 -20.15 23.06 3.28
C ASN A 45 -20.46 23.26 4.77
N LEU A 46 -20.19 22.23 5.58
CA LEU A 46 -20.40 22.25 7.03
C LEU A 46 -19.43 23.21 7.70
N SER A 47 -19.80 23.71 8.87
CA SER A 47 -19.00 24.70 9.60
C SER A 47 -18.90 24.49 11.11
N GLY A 48 -17.92 25.14 11.74
CA GLY A 48 -17.70 25.06 13.19
C GLY A 48 -16.96 23.79 13.64
N PRO A 49 -16.90 23.54 14.96
CA PRO A 49 -16.12 22.45 15.52
C PRO A 49 -16.85 21.09 15.44
N ILE A 50 -16.12 20.01 15.67
CA ILE A 50 -16.71 18.71 15.99
C ILE A 50 -17.38 18.80 17.38
N PRO A 51 -18.67 18.47 17.54
CA PRO A 51 -19.32 18.41 18.84
C PRO A 51 -18.68 17.33 19.73
N LEU A 52 -18.42 17.66 21.00
CA LEU A 52 -17.83 16.72 21.97
C LEU A 52 -18.73 15.49 22.19
N GLU A 53 -20.03 15.62 21.97
CA GLU A 53 -21.03 14.58 22.11
C GLU A 53 -20.81 13.40 21.15
N LEU A 54 -20.10 13.61 20.04
CA LEU A 54 -19.71 12.52 19.15
C LEU A 54 -18.76 11.52 19.81
N GLY A 55 -18.07 11.91 20.90
CA GLY A 55 -17.29 10.99 21.73
C GLY A 55 -18.14 9.88 22.39
N ASN A 56 -19.47 10.03 22.46
CA ASN A 56 -20.37 9.00 22.98
C ASN A 56 -20.66 7.85 21.99
N LEU A 57 -20.21 7.96 20.74
CA LEU A 57 -20.49 6.99 19.68
C LEU A 57 -19.51 5.80 19.75
N THR A 58 -19.47 5.07 20.86
CA THR A 58 -18.44 4.04 21.13
C THR A 58 -18.45 2.84 20.15
N ARG A 59 -19.41 2.76 19.23
CA ARG A 59 -19.47 1.76 18.14
C ARG A 59 -18.98 2.31 16.80
N LEU A 60 -18.62 3.59 16.73
CA LEU A 60 -18.18 4.27 15.53
C LEU A 60 -16.84 3.68 15.07
N ARG A 61 -16.80 3.30 13.79
CA ARG A 61 -15.65 2.78 13.07
C ARG A 61 -15.11 3.80 12.08
N GLY A 62 -15.94 4.66 11.51
CA GLY A 62 -15.50 5.70 10.58
C GLY A 62 -16.16 7.04 10.81
N LEU A 63 -15.34 8.09 10.89
CA LEU A 63 -15.74 9.49 10.88
C LEU A 63 -15.04 10.22 9.73
N TYR A 64 -15.82 10.61 8.73
CA TYR A 64 -15.31 11.22 7.52
C TYR A 64 -15.92 12.61 7.33
N LEU A 65 -15.06 13.62 7.35
CA LEU A 65 -15.37 15.04 7.39
C LEU A 65 -14.61 15.84 6.32
N SER A 66 -13.76 15.18 5.52
CA SER A 66 -12.91 15.85 4.54
C SER A 66 -13.67 16.74 3.57
N GLY A 67 -13.05 17.83 3.13
CA GLY A 67 -13.63 18.76 2.15
C GLY A 67 -14.80 19.59 2.70
N ASN A 68 -14.83 19.86 3.99
CA ASN A 68 -15.73 20.82 4.63
C ASN A 68 -14.95 22.05 5.10
N SER A 69 -14.67 22.98 4.19
CA SER A 69 -13.76 24.11 4.43
C SER A 69 -14.20 25.08 5.54
N GLY A 70 -15.48 25.08 5.92
CA GLY A 70 -15.98 25.91 7.03
C GLY A 70 -15.80 25.30 8.41
N MET A 71 -15.40 24.02 8.51
CA MET A 71 -15.16 23.34 9.78
C MET A 71 -13.82 23.77 10.36
N ALA A 72 -13.79 24.12 11.64
CA ALA A 72 -12.61 24.68 12.29
C ALA A 72 -12.57 24.37 13.79
N GLY A 73 -11.36 24.32 14.35
CA GLY A 73 -11.13 24.21 15.78
C GLY A 73 -10.41 22.94 16.21
N ILE A 74 -10.11 22.88 17.51
CA ILE A 74 -9.37 21.77 18.11
C ILE A 74 -10.30 20.55 18.24
N LEU A 75 -9.83 19.38 17.84
CA LEU A 75 -10.55 18.11 18.04
C LEU A 75 -10.81 17.89 19.56
N PRO A 76 -12.06 17.63 19.97
CA PRO A 76 -12.38 17.45 21.38
C PRO A 76 -11.75 16.18 21.97
N THR A 77 -11.21 16.27 23.18
CA THR A 77 -10.55 15.15 23.87
C THR A 77 -11.50 13.96 24.07
N GLU A 78 -12.81 14.20 24.13
CA GLU A 78 -13.87 13.19 24.20
C GLU A 78 -13.81 12.17 23.05
N LEU A 79 -13.27 12.53 21.89
CA LEU A 79 -13.08 11.58 20.77
C LEU A 79 -12.14 10.43 21.15
N THR A 80 -11.25 10.61 22.12
CA THR A 80 -10.40 9.51 22.62
C THR A 80 -11.19 8.36 23.24
N GLY A 81 -12.48 8.58 23.58
CA GLY A 81 -13.41 7.52 23.99
C GLY A 81 -13.81 6.56 22.85
N LEU A 82 -13.54 6.92 21.59
CA LEU A 82 -13.80 6.11 20.40
C LEU A 82 -12.67 5.09 20.19
N GLY A 83 -12.51 4.15 21.12
CA GLY A 83 -11.42 3.18 21.09
C GLY A 83 -11.45 2.16 19.94
N GLY A 84 -12.56 2.08 19.20
CA GLY A 84 -12.72 1.21 18.03
C GLY A 84 -12.71 1.95 16.69
N LEU A 85 -12.33 3.24 16.67
CA LEU A 85 -12.34 4.05 15.45
C LEU A 85 -11.24 3.58 14.50
N GLU A 86 -11.63 3.21 13.29
CA GLU A 86 -10.75 2.72 12.23
C GLU A 86 -10.43 3.83 11.21
N ALA A 87 -11.31 4.82 11.06
CA ALA A 87 -11.09 5.96 10.16
C ALA A 87 -11.48 7.31 10.76
N LEU A 88 -10.59 8.30 10.62
CA LEU A 88 -10.80 9.72 10.94
C LEU A 88 -10.19 10.61 9.84
N LEU A 89 -10.99 10.99 8.86
CA LEU A 89 -10.54 11.84 7.75
C LEU A 89 -11.17 13.23 7.87
N ALA A 90 -10.35 14.26 8.02
CA ALA A 90 -10.75 15.65 8.18
C ALA A 90 -9.88 16.61 7.33
N GLY A 91 -9.30 16.11 6.23
CA GLY A 91 -8.49 16.92 5.32
C GLY A 91 -9.30 18.01 4.63
N GLY A 92 -8.69 19.14 4.29
CA GLY A 92 -9.41 20.26 3.69
C GLY A 92 -10.43 20.90 4.63
N THR A 93 -10.20 20.79 5.94
CA THR A 93 -10.89 21.54 7.00
C THR A 93 -9.83 22.32 7.79
N GLU A 94 -10.27 23.26 8.64
CA GLU A 94 -9.41 23.93 9.63
C GLU A 94 -9.48 23.23 11.01
N LEU A 95 -9.88 21.95 11.03
CA LEU A 95 -9.85 21.13 12.24
C LEU A 95 -8.43 20.65 12.51
N CYS A 96 -8.03 20.65 13.79
CA CYS A 96 -6.68 20.27 14.14
C CYS A 96 -6.61 19.41 15.42
N ALA A 97 -5.72 18.43 15.42
CA ALA A 97 -5.47 17.55 16.55
C ALA A 97 -4.59 18.26 17.60
N PRO A 98 -4.98 18.28 18.88
CA PRO A 98 -4.18 18.87 19.96
C PRO A 98 -2.88 18.09 20.17
N SER A 99 -1.84 18.76 20.66
CA SER A 99 -0.51 18.18 20.92
C SER A 99 -0.43 17.30 22.18
N ASP A 100 -1.54 17.12 22.91
CA ASP A 100 -1.59 16.27 24.10
C ASP A 100 -1.08 14.84 23.80
N PRO A 101 -0.12 14.30 24.58
CA PRO A 101 0.45 12.98 24.30
C PRO A 101 -0.56 11.84 24.27
N GLY A 102 -1.60 11.88 25.12
CA GLY A 102 -2.65 10.87 25.17
C GLY A 102 -3.54 10.92 23.93
N PHE A 103 -3.92 12.13 23.52
CA PHE A 103 -4.67 12.34 22.27
C PHE A 103 -3.88 11.85 21.05
N GLN A 104 -2.60 12.22 20.96
CA GLN A 104 -1.73 11.80 19.86
C GLN A 104 -1.51 10.28 19.85
N ALA A 105 -1.45 9.64 21.01
CA ALA A 105 -1.38 8.18 21.10
C ALA A 105 -2.66 7.51 20.57
N TRP A 106 -3.84 8.00 20.96
CA TRP A 106 -5.12 7.54 20.42
C TRP A 106 -5.20 7.76 18.90
N LEU A 107 -4.85 8.96 18.43
CA LEU A 107 -4.86 9.29 17.01
C LEU A 107 -3.94 8.35 16.22
N ARG A 108 -2.72 8.07 16.73
CA ARG A 108 -1.78 7.13 16.10
C ARG A 108 -2.29 5.69 15.98
N ALA A 109 -3.24 5.27 16.81
CA ALA A 109 -3.84 3.94 16.76
C ALA A 109 -4.95 3.80 15.70
N ILE A 110 -5.43 4.91 15.12
CA ILE A 110 -6.44 4.90 14.06
C ILE A 110 -5.79 4.52 12.74
N HIS A 111 -6.32 3.47 12.12
CA HIS A 111 -5.79 2.85 10.89
C HIS A 111 -5.80 3.80 9.69
N ARG A 112 -6.89 4.54 9.46
CA ARG A 112 -7.01 5.52 8.37
C ARG A 112 -7.27 6.91 8.91
N ARG A 113 -6.25 7.72 9.08
CA ARG A 113 -6.39 9.10 9.57
C ARG A 113 -5.74 10.12 8.66
N TRP A 114 -6.41 11.25 8.52
CA TRP A 114 -5.89 12.41 7.81
C TRP A 114 -6.44 13.66 8.48
N VAL A 115 -5.70 14.21 9.44
CA VAL A 115 -6.08 15.39 10.21
C VAL A 115 -4.82 16.17 10.54
N ALA A 116 -4.90 17.49 10.40
CA ALA A 116 -3.77 18.36 10.70
C ALA A 116 -3.47 18.37 12.21
N THR A 117 -2.23 18.60 12.60
CA THR A 117 -1.90 19.01 13.98
C THR A 117 -2.14 20.49 14.16
N CYS A 118 -2.59 20.91 15.35
CA CYS A 118 -2.76 22.33 15.61
C CYS A 118 -1.42 23.05 15.50
N ALA A 119 -1.40 24.17 14.76
CA ALA A 119 -0.21 25.00 14.63
C ALA A 119 0.30 25.42 16.01
N SER A 120 1.61 25.39 16.21
CA SER A 120 2.23 26.01 17.38
C SER A 120 2.60 27.44 17.04
N ASP A 121 2.28 28.41 17.91
CA ASP A 121 2.66 29.83 17.76
C ASP A 121 4.19 30.08 17.89
N SER A 122 5.02 29.03 17.89
CA SER A 122 6.48 29.14 18.04
C SER A 122 7.13 29.77 16.81
N ALA A 123 7.96 30.79 17.05
CA ALA A 123 8.83 31.40 16.04
C ALA A 123 9.90 30.43 15.50
N ALA A 124 10.22 29.34 16.20
CA ALA A 124 11.14 28.34 15.69
C ALA A 124 10.51 26.95 15.65
N PHE A 125 10.80 26.21 14.58
CA PHE A 125 10.22 24.91 14.32
C PHE A 125 11.30 23.94 13.81
N ALA A 126 11.19 22.66 14.17
CA ALA A 126 12.14 21.66 13.72
C ALA A 126 11.46 20.33 13.42
N TYR A 127 11.92 19.63 12.39
CA TYR A 127 11.49 18.28 12.06
C TYR A 127 12.62 17.46 11.44
N LEU A 128 12.39 16.16 11.39
CA LEU A 128 13.18 15.21 10.62
C LEU A 128 12.37 14.80 9.38
N THR A 129 13.02 14.73 8.22
CA THR A 129 12.39 14.28 6.97
C THR A 129 13.18 13.19 6.28
N GLN A 130 12.44 12.31 5.60
CA GLN A 130 12.94 11.22 4.76
C GLN A 130 12.50 11.47 3.32
N ALA A 131 11.57 10.67 2.80
CA ALA A 131 10.98 10.84 1.48
C ALA A 131 10.12 12.11 1.42
N VAL A 132 9.28 12.30 2.43
CA VAL A 132 8.34 13.42 2.56
C VAL A 132 8.08 13.68 4.04
N GLN A 133 7.90 14.95 4.39
CA GLN A 133 7.44 15.34 5.73
C GLN A 133 6.51 16.53 5.61
N SER A 134 5.40 16.48 6.35
CA SER A 134 4.39 17.52 6.33
C SER A 134 4.33 18.20 7.69
N ARG A 135 4.25 19.54 7.66
CA ARG A 135 4.11 20.36 8.86
C ARG A 135 2.71 20.28 9.44
N GLU A 136 1.75 20.08 8.56
CA GLU A 136 0.33 20.02 8.89
C GLU A 136 -0.05 18.59 9.25
N TYR A 137 0.36 17.61 8.44
CA TYR A 137 -0.03 16.22 8.59
C TYR A 137 1.16 15.38 9.10
N PRO A 138 1.03 14.67 10.24
CA PRO A 138 2.14 13.87 10.75
C PRO A 138 2.52 12.73 9.79
N VAL A 139 3.76 12.75 9.29
CA VAL A 139 4.36 11.63 8.54
C VAL A 139 5.39 10.93 9.43
N PRO A 140 5.15 9.66 9.80
CA PRO A 140 6.13 8.89 10.58
C PRO A 140 7.38 8.58 9.76
N LEU A 141 8.53 8.54 10.43
CA LEU A 141 9.79 8.12 9.84
C LEU A 141 9.93 6.59 9.86
N VAL A 142 10.64 6.05 8.89
CA VAL A 142 11.07 4.65 8.85
C VAL A 142 12.35 4.52 9.69
N ALA A 143 12.36 3.55 10.61
CA ALA A 143 13.49 3.27 11.49
C ALA A 143 14.68 2.71 10.70
N GLY A 144 15.90 3.06 11.12
CA GLY A 144 17.13 2.58 10.46
C GLY A 144 17.54 3.38 9.23
N GLU A 145 16.66 4.24 8.74
CA GLU A 145 16.92 5.14 7.62
C GLU A 145 17.46 6.48 8.08
N LYS A 146 18.38 7.04 7.30
CA LYS A 146 18.87 8.40 7.51
C LYS A 146 17.71 9.39 7.44
N ALA A 147 17.82 10.49 8.18
CA ALA A 147 16.83 11.57 8.12
C ALA A 147 17.52 12.94 8.12
N LEU A 148 16.90 13.92 7.49
CA LEU A 148 17.40 15.28 7.40
C LEU A 148 16.73 16.05 8.51
N LEU A 149 17.50 16.45 9.52
CA LEU A 149 17.06 17.44 10.49
C LEU A 149 16.98 18.78 9.78
N ARG A 150 15.81 19.42 9.84
CA ARG A 150 15.59 20.80 9.41
C ARG A 150 15.16 21.62 10.61
N VAL A 151 15.94 22.65 10.94
CA VAL A 151 15.62 23.63 11.98
C VAL A 151 15.40 24.99 11.34
N PHE A 152 14.19 25.53 11.51
CA PHE A 152 13.77 26.83 11.01
C PHE A 152 13.77 27.81 12.17
N VAL A 153 14.64 28.81 12.07
CA VAL A 153 14.74 29.90 13.03
C VAL A 153 14.07 31.11 12.39
N THR A 154 13.06 31.70 13.03
CA THR A 154 12.48 32.96 12.57
C THR A 154 12.63 34.06 13.62
N ALA A 155 12.60 35.30 13.17
CA ALA A 155 12.62 36.50 13.99
C ALA A 155 11.26 37.22 13.91
N ALA A 156 10.91 37.95 14.97
CA ALA A 156 9.65 38.69 15.03
C ALA A 156 9.59 39.88 14.04
N SER A 157 10.73 40.28 13.47
CA SER A 157 10.84 41.38 12.51
C SER A 157 12.03 41.18 11.58
N PRO A 158 12.02 41.77 10.37
CA PRO A 158 13.13 41.62 9.41
C PRO A 158 14.47 42.04 10.01
N THR A 159 15.51 41.24 9.77
CA THR A 159 16.86 41.48 10.29
C THR A 159 17.92 41.13 9.25
N THR A 160 19.14 41.64 9.45
CA THR A 160 20.34 41.22 8.72
C THR A 160 21.20 40.24 9.51
N THR A 161 20.82 39.93 10.75
CA THR A 161 21.48 38.94 11.59
C THR A 161 21.39 37.57 10.94
N SER A 162 22.55 36.93 10.79
CA SER A 162 22.68 35.56 10.29
C SER A 162 21.97 34.53 11.17
N ILE A 163 21.49 33.44 10.56
CA ILE A 163 20.94 32.29 11.31
C ILE A 163 22.02 31.76 12.25
N PRO A 164 21.76 31.69 13.57
CA PRO A 164 22.75 31.34 14.59
C PRO A 164 23.17 29.87 14.52
N PRO A 165 24.24 29.47 15.25
CA PRO A 165 24.53 28.06 15.44
C PRO A 165 23.38 27.37 16.19
N VAL A 166 23.16 26.10 15.88
CA VAL A 166 22.12 25.26 16.47
C VAL A 166 22.75 23.99 16.99
N ARG A 167 22.35 23.55 18.19
CA ARG A 167 22.71 22.25 18.75
C ARG A 167 21.46 21.39 18.90
N ALA A 168 21.40 20.29 18.16
CA ALA A 168 20.35 19.29 18.30
C ALA A 168 20.84 18.12 19.16
N ARG A 169 20.09 17.78 20.20
CA ARG A 169 20.36 16.65 21.10
C ARG A 169 19.25 15.62 20.95
N PHE A 170 19.64 14.37 20.75
CA PHE A 170 18.73 13.25 20.57
C PHE A 170 18.81 12.30 21.76
N TYR A 171 17.66 11.80 22.18
CA TYR A 171 17.52 10.96 23.35
C TYR A 171 16.72 9.71 23.02
N LYS A 172 17.02 8.63 23.74
CA LYS A 172 16.21 7.42 23.79
C LYS A 172 16.14 6.94 25.24
N ASP A 173 14.94 6.65 25.72
CA ASP A 173 14.69 6.17 27.08
C ASP A 173 15.36 7.06 28.16
N GLY A 174 15.28 8.38 27.98
CA GLY A 174 15.88 9.35 28.90
C GLY A 174 17.36 9.68 28.62
N THR A 175 18.09 8.83 27.91
CA THR A 175 19.55 8.90 27.70
C THR A 175 19.90 9.66 26.41
N GLU A 176 20.87 10.58 26.46
CA GLU A 176 21.38 11.25 25.25
C GLU A 176 22.19 10.25 24.41
N ILE A 177 21.81 10.08 23.15
CA ILE A 177 22.42 9.11 22.22
C ILE A 177 23.17 9.76 21.06
N HIS A 178 22.86 11.02 20.74
CA HIS A 178 23.49 11.73 19.63
C HIS A 178 23.39 13.25 19.81
N VAL A 179 24.39 13.97 19.30
CA VAL A 179 24.42 15.44 19.26
C VAL A 179 24.86 15.87 17.87
N ALA A 180 24.11 16.78 17.26
CA ALA A 180 24.44 17.42 15.99
C ALA A 180 24.63 18.94 16.21
N ASP A 181 25.87 19.40 16.04
CA ASP A 181 26.24 20.81 16.07
C ASP A 181 26.22 21.39 14.65
N ILE A 182 25.32 22.34 14.42
CA ILE A 182 25.10 22.99 13.13
C ILE A 182 25.67 24.41 13.22
N PRO A 183 26.66 24.78 12.38
CA PRO A 183 27.26 26.10 12.42
C PRO A 183 26.31 27.18 11.88
N THR A 184 26.63 28.44 12.20
CA THR A 184 25.98 29.64 11.65
C THR A 184 25.85 29.57 10.14
N ARG A 185 24.69 29.97 9.61
CA ARG A 185 24.46 30.11 8.16
C ARG A 185 24.61 31.56 7.75
N THR A 186 25.04 31.80 6.51
CA THR A 186 25.20 33.16 5.97
C THR A 186 23.87 33.87 5.72
N ALA A 187 22.79 33.12 5.49
CA ALA A 187 21.46 33.69 5.32
C ALA A 187 21.00 34.44 6.58
N ALA A 188 20.30 35.55 6.39
CA ALA A 188 19.68 36.28 7.48
C ALA A 188 18.49 35.49 8.06
N ILE A 189 18.18 35.70 9.33
CA ILE A 189 17.02 35.07 9.98
C ILE A 189 15.73 35.58 9.31
N PRO A 190 14.92 34.71 8.68
CA PRO A 190 13.66 35.12 8.06
C PRO A 190 12.59 35.45 9.10
N THR A 191 11.52 36.14 8.69
CA THR A 191 10.34 36.37 9.55
C THR A 191 9.30 35.26 9.47
N GLU A 192 9.47 34.32 8.54
CA GLU A 192 8.57 33.20 8.31
C GLU A 192 9.35 31.96 7.89
N VAL A 193 8.74 30.79 8.06
CA VAL A 193 9.34 29.52 7.67
C VAL A 193 9.27 29.37 6.16
N TYR A 194 10.42 29.16 5.51
CA TYR A 194 10.50 28.86 4.09
C TYR A 194 11.19 27.50 3.85
N GLU A 195 10.39 26.50 3.47
CA GLU A 195 10.87 25.12 3.33
C GLU A 195 11.58 24.85 2.00
N GLY A 196 11.30 25.64 0.96
CA GLY A 196 11.81 25.43 -0.39
C GLY A 196 13.28 25.78 -0.62
N ASP A 197 14.00 26.23 0.41
CA ASP A 197 15.42 26.56 0.31
C ASP A 197 16.18 26.04 1.56
N LEU A 198 17.12 25.13 1.32
CA LEU A 198 18.00 24.58 2.36
C LEU A 198 18.96 25.63 2.95
N SER A 199 19.15 26.77 2.30
CA SER A 199 19.93 27.89 2.85
C SER A 199 19.19 28.67 3.94
N GLN A 200 17.84 28.59 3.96
CA GLN A 200 16.97 29.25 4.94
C GLN A 200 16.72 28.42 6.20
N SER A 201 17.45 27.31 6.37
CA SER A 201 17.31 26.40 7.50
C SER A 201 18.66 25.88 7.97
N SER A 202 18.76 25.59 9.27
CA SER A 202 19.88 24.86 9.86
C SER A 202 19.64 23.37 9.67
N ASN A 203 20.42 22.77 8.76
CA ASN A 203 20.24 21.37 8.36
C ASN A 203 21.39 20.47 8.80
N ALA A 204 21.07 19.24 9.21
CA ALA A 204 22.03 18.17 9.50
C ALA A 204 21.48 16.80 9.08
N GLU A 205 22.34 15.94 8.54
CA GLU A 205 22.00 14.53 8.34
C GLU A 205 22.10 13.79 9.67
N ILE A 206 21.02 13.10 10.05
CA ILE A 206 20.96 12.25 11.24
C ILE A 206 21.11 10.79 10.79
N PRO A 207 22.10 10.05 11.33
CA PRO A 207 22.33 8.66 10.96
C PRO A 207 21.14 7.76 11.29
N GLY A 208 20.91 6.74 10.45
CA GLY A 208 19.81 5.80 10.61
C GLY A 208 19.87 4.98 11.90
N GLU A 209 21.05 4.76 12.48
CA GLU A 209 21.18 4.11 13.78
C GLU A 209 20.56 4.92 14.94
N ILE A 210 20.43 6.25 14.77
CA ILE A 210 19.79 7.14 15.73
C ILE A 210 18.27 7.18 15.52
N VAL A 211 17.82 7.07 14.26
CA VAL A 211 16.40 7.09 13.88
C VAL A 211 15.76 5.75 14.25
N ARG A 212 15.30 5.63 15.50
CA ARG A 212 14.68 4.42 16.08
C ARG A 212 13.41 4.75 16.86
N PRO A 213 12.48 3.80 17.05
CA PRO A 213 11.33 4.01 17.93
C PRO A 213 11.73 4.47 19.33
N GLY A 214 10.95 5.40 19.89
CA GLY A 214 11.23 6.05 21.18
C GLY A 214 12.22 7.21 21.11
N LEU A 215 12.60 7.65 19.90
CA LEU A 215 13.45 8.82 19.71
C LEU A 215 12.76 10.11 20.19
N GLU A 216 13.48 10.89 20.97
CA GLU A 216 13.11 12.24 21.36
C GLU A 216 14.20 13.22 20.95
N MET A 217 13.85 14.48 20.69
CA MET A 217 14.84 15.51 20.40
C MET A 217 14.58 16.83 21.12
N VAL A 218 15.68 17.56 21.32
CA VAL A 218 15.73 18.92 21.84
C VAL A 218 16.66 19.73 20.95
N ILE A 219 16.21 20.91 20.54
CA ILE A 219 17.01 21.85 19.76
C ILE A 219 17.33 23.05 20.63
N GLU A 220 18.60 23.40 20.73
CA GLU A 220 19.12 24.61 21.34
C GLU A 220 19.53 25.56 20.21
N VAL A 221 18.90 26.74 20.16
CA VAL A 221 19.17 27.78 19.16
C VAL A 221 20.05 28.83 19.80
N ASP A 222 21.18 29.14 19.17
CA ASP A 222 22.19 30.06 19.72
C ASP A 222 22.66 29.63 21.13
N PRO A 223 23.27 28.43 21.27
CA PRO A 223 23.67 27.90 22.58
C PRO A 223 24.70 28.77 23.33
N GLU A 224 25.35 29.71 22.65
CA GLU A 224 26.29 30.67 23.22
C GLU A 224 25.62 32.01 23.64
N GLU A 225 24.31 32.14 23.42
CA GLU A 225 23.50 33.33 23.74
C GLU A 225 24.05 34.65 23.17
N THR A 226 24.46 34.61 21.90
CA THR A 226 25.06 35.75 21.18
C THR A 226 24.05 36.67 20.50
N LEU A 227 22.82 36.22 20.30
CA LEU A 227 21.76 36.97 19.62
C LEU A 227 21.14 38.06 20.51
N ASP A 228 20.75 39.16 19.87
CA ASP A 228 19.96 40.21 20.50
C ASP A 228 18.60 39.64 20.93
N PRO A 229 18.24 39.67 22.23
CA PRO A 229 16.93 39.23 22.71
C PRO A 229 15.75 39.95 22.03
N GLY A 230 15.96 41.18 21.53
CA GLY A 230 14.96 41.96 20.81
C GLY A 230 14.51 41.35 19.48
N LEU A 231 15.24 40.36 18.95
CA LEU A 231 14.86 39.63 17.73
C LEU A 231 13.68 38.67 17.95
N GLY A 232 13.37 38.32 19.21
CA GLY A 232 12.28 37.39 19.53
C GLY A 232 12.52 35.96 19.04
N VAL A 233 13.79 35.57 18.83
CA VAL A 233 14.15 34.23 18.39
C VAL A 233 13.99 33.25 19.56
N ALA A 234 13.28 32.14 19.32
CA ALA A 234 13.17 31.08 20.32
C ALA A 234 14.54 30.45 20.58
N LYS A 235 14.95 30.38 21.85
CA LYS A 235 16.23 29.78 22.27
C LYS A 235 16.23 28.25 22.29
N ARG A 236 15.04 27.63 22.30
CA ARG A 236 14.90 26.18 22.50
C ARG A 236 13.62 25.65 21.85
N ILE A 237 13.68 24.45 21.28
CA ILE A 237 12.54 23.73 20.70
C ILE A 237 12.53 22.27 21.23
N PRO A 238 11.42 21.79 21.83
CA PRO A 238 10.32 22.59 22.35
C PRO A 238 10.79 23.52 23.48
N GLU A 239 9.98 24.50 23.90
CA GLU A 239 10.35 25.39 25.01
C GLU A 239 10.61 24.63 26.32
N THR A 240 9.82 23.57 26.58
CA THR A 240 9.95 22.69 27.75
C THR A 240 9.89 21.22 27.34
N GLY A 241 10.52 20.35 28.14
CA GLY A 241 10.53 18.91 27.86
C GLY A 241 11.32 18.53 26.61
N ARG A 242 10.91 17.47 25.95
CA ARG A 242 11.51 16.94 24.71
C ARG A 242 10.39 16.67 23.71
N MET A 243 10.68 16.81 22.42
CA MET A 243 9.72 16.48 21.38
C MET A 243 9.94 15.03 20.96
N ALA A 244 8.88 14.22 21.04
CA ALA A 244 8.89 12.86 20.51
C ALA A 244 8.93 12.90 18.99
N VAL A 245 9.74 12.02 18.38
CA VAL A 245 9.79 11.81 16.94
C VAL A 245 9.03 10.52 16.64
N ASP A 246 8.01 10.58 15.78
CA ASP A 246 7.27 9.37 15.37
C ASP A 246 8.13 8.55 14.40
N VAL A 247 8.72 7.47 14.91
CA VAL A 247 9.57 6.54 14.15
C VAL A 247 8.96 5.15 14.22
N ARG A 248 8.85 4.48 13.08
CA ARG A 248 8.24 3.16 12.91
C ARG A 248 9.23 2.17 12.36
N GLU A 249 9.32 1.02 13.02
CA GLU A 249 9.93 -0.16 12.42
C GLU A 249 8.98 -0.67 11.36
N MET A 250 9.49 -0.84 10.15
CA MET A 250 8.72 -1.32 9.01
C MET A 250 9.14 -2.77 8.71
N PRO A 251 8.19 -3.63 8.28
CA PRO A 251 8.52 -4.97 7.85
C PRO A 251 9.48 -4.95 6.65
N VAL A 252 10.29 -6.00 6.53
CA VAL A 252 11.08 -6.27 5.32
C VAL A 252 10.13 -6.47 4.14
N LEU A 253 10.46 -5.92 2.99
CA LEU A 253 9.73 -6.17 1.76
C LEU A 253 10.29 -7.43 1.10
N HIS A 254 9.56 -8.55 1.26
CA HIS A 254 9.83 -9.78 0.55
C HIS A 254 9.26 -9.68 -0.87
N LEU A 255 10.13 -9.64 -1.89
CA LEU A 255 9.77 -9.49 -3.28
C LEU A 255 10.33 -10.65 -4.11
N THR A 256 9.46 -11.45 -4.71
CA THR A 256 9.83 -12.45 -5.70
C THR A 256 9.67 -11.85 -7.10
N VAL A 257 10.75 -11.81 -7.88
CA VAL A 257 10.73 -11.32 -9.26
C VAL A 257 10.67 -12.51 -10.21
N ILE A 258 9.59 -12.62 -10.99
CA ILE A 258 9.35 -13.69 -11.96
C ILE A 258 9.67 -13.18 -13.37
N PRO A 259 10.80 -13.60 -13.96
CA PRO A 259 11.09 -13.32 -15.35
C PRO A 259 10.26 -14.24 -16.26
N PHE A 260 9.28 -13.68 -16.94
CA PHE A 260 8.55 -14.39 -17.99
C PHE A 260 9.31 -14.35 -19.31
N LEU A 261 9.39 -15.49 -19.97
CA LEU A 261 9.95 -15.65 -21.30
C LEU A 261 8.82 -16.05 -22.26
N TRP A 262 8.53 -15.19 -23.23
CA TRP A 262 7.58 -15.54 -24.26
C TRP A 262 8.14 -16.65 -25.14
N ASN A 263 7.39 -17.73 -25.32
CA ASN A 263 7.85 -18.93 -26.02
C ASN A 263 8.14 -18.72 -27.52
N VAL A 264 7.57 -17.68 -28.13
CA VAL A 264 7.80 -17.35 -29.56
C VAL A 264 9.06 -16.51 -29.76
N ASP A 265 9.30 -15.52 -28.90
CA ASP A 265 10.43 -14.59 -28.99
C ASP A 265 10.96 -14.27 -27.57
N PRO A 266 11.76 -15.18 -26.98
CA PRO A 266 12.20 -15.05 -25.59
C PRO A 266 13.32 -14.02 -25.45
N HIS A 267 13.13 -13.05 -24.55
CA HIS A 267 14.14 -12.02 -24.22
C HIS A 267 14.78 -12.33 -22.87
N TRP A 268 16.03 -12.82 -22.88
CA TRP A 268 16.70 -13.33 -21.67
C TRP A 268 17.24 -12.25 -20.72
N GLU A 269 17.34 -11.01 -21.16
CA GLU A 269 17.83 -9.86 -20.35
C GLU A 269 17.04 -9.68 -19.04
N VAL A 270 15.74 -10.02 -19.05
CA VAL A 270 14.89 -9.96 -17.85
C VAL A 270 15.35 -10.92 -16.75
N VAL A 271 15.97 -12.05 -17.12
CA VAL A 271 16.52 -13.04 -16.18
C VAL A 271 17.77 -12.50 -15.50
N GLU A 272 18.68 -11.90 -16.30
CA GLU A 272 19.90 -11.27 -15.77
C GLU A 272 19.56 -10.09 -14.86
N THR A 273 18.53 -9.31 -15.22
CA THR A 273 18.05 -8.21 -14.40
C THR A 273 17.47 -8.69 -13.07
N ALA A 274 16.63 -9.72 -13.08
CA ALA A 274 16.08 -10.30 -11.84
C ALA A 274 17.21 -10.80 -10.91
N ALA A 275 18.20 -11.50 -11.47
CA ALA A 275 19.36 -11.98 -10.71
C ALA A 275 20.23 -10.83 -10.15
N ALA A 276 20.37 -9.73 -10.90
CA ALA A 276 21.08 -8.54 -10.42
C ALA A 276 20.34 -7.86 -9.25
N MET A 277 19.00 -7.83 -9.28
CA MET A 277 18.18 -7.32 -8.18
C MET A 277 18.30 -8.16 -6.91
N GLU A 278 18.33 -9.49 -7.03
CA GLU A 278 18.60 -10.40 -5.90
C GLU A 278 20.04 -10.25 -5.36
N ALA A 279 21.02 -10.01 -6.22
CA ALA A 279 22.42 -9.89 -5.83
C ALA A 279 22.73 -8.59 -5.06
N ASP A 280 22.02 -7.49 -5.33
CA ASP A 280 22.19 -6.19 -4.67
C ASP A 280 20.85 -5.47 -4.43
N PRO A 281 19.96 -6.01 -3.58
CA PRO A 281 18.60 -5.49 -3.46
C PRO A 281 18.52 -4.07 -2.88
N GLU A 282 19.50 -3.66 -2.07
CA GLU A 282 19.55 -2.32 -1.48
C GLU A 282 20.17 -1.25 -2.41
N GLY A 283 21.03 -1.68 -3.34
CA GLY A 283 21.79 -0.83 -4.25
C GLY A 283 21.28 -0.81 -5.70
N HIS A 284 20.45 -1.76 -6.11
CA HIS A 284 20.01 -1.89 -7.50
C HIS A 284 19.15 -0.72 -7.98
N GLU A 285 19.45 -0.16 -9.16
CA GLU A 285 18.82 1.05 -9.70
C GLU A 285 17.30 0.90 -9.96
N LEU A 286 16.83 -0.31 -10.28
CA LEU A 286 15.40 -0.57 -10.47
C LEU A 286 14.59 -0.60 -9.15
N LEU A 287 15.24 -0.82 -8.01
CA LEU A 287 14.58 -0.83 -6.69
C LEU A 287 14.63 0.53 -6.01
N TRP A 288 15.31 1.50 -6.61
CA TRP A 288 15.61 2.79 -5.99
C TRP A 288 14.35 3.59 -5.61
N HIS A 289 13.38 3.75 -6.50
CA HIS A 289 12.15 4.50 -6.17
C HIS A 289 11.32 3.76 -5.12
N THR A 290 11.27 2.42 -5.18
CA THR A 290 10.62 1.63 -4.13
C THR A 290 11.27 1.91 -2.77
N ARG A 291 12.61 1.94 -2.73
CA ARG A 291 13.36 2.16 -1.50
C ARG A 291 13.24 3.55 -0.91
N THR A 292 13.14 4.54 -1.79
CA THR A 292 13.16 5.96 -1.41
C THR A 292 11.78 6.51 -1.17
N LEU A 293 10.78 6.04 -1.93
CA LEU A 293 9.44 6.59 -1.94
C LEU A 293 8.44 5.71 -1.20
N LEU A 294 8.69 4.42 -0.98
CA LEU A 294 7.77 3.57 -0.22
C LEU A 294 8.33 3.26 1.19
N PRO A 295 7.43 3.11 2.19
CA PRO A 295 7.82 2.89 3.58
C PRO A 295 8.17 1.41 3.83
N ILE A 296 9.40 1.02 3.49
CA ILE A 296 9.90 -0.36 3.68
C ILE A 296 11.07 -0.40 4.67
N GLY A 297 11.17 -1.48 5.45
CA GLY A 297 12.27 -1.66 6.43
C GLY A 297 13.59 -2.15 5.82
N GLY A 298 13.56 -2.52 4.54
CA GLY A 298 14.65 -3.15 3.80
C GLY A 298 14.07 -4.11 2.77
N PHE A 299 14.94 -4.73 1.97
CA PHE A 299 14.55 -5.70 0.95
C PHE A 299 15.01 -7.12 1.26
N ASP A 300 14.17 -8.06 0.85
CA ASP A 300 14.53 -9.45 0.62
C ASP A 300 14.00 -9.82 -0.76
N VAL A 301 14.89 -9.81 -1.76
CA VAL A 301 14.53 -10.04 -3.17
C VAL A 301 14.98 -11.43 -3.56
N MET A 302 14.06 -12.21 -4.12
CA MET A 302 14.34 -13.51 -4.71
C MET A 302 14.12 -13.43 -6.22
N ALA A 303 15.15 -13.79 -7.01
CA ALA A 303 14.97 -13.99 -8.44
C ALA A 303 14.38 -15.38 -8.65
N HIS A 304 13.13 -15.44 -9.10
CA HIS A 304 12.54 -16.70 -9.51
C HIS A 304 13.19 -17.16 -10.82
N ALA A 305 13.33 -18.47 -11.01
CA ALA A 305 13.81 -19.01 -12.28
C ALA A 305 12.86 -18.59 -13.43
N PRO A 306 13.35 -18.49 -14.68
CA PRO A 306 12.50 -18.04 -15.77
C PRO A 306 11.29 -18.96 -15.99
N VAL A 307 10.14 -18.34 -16.24
CA VAL A 307 8.88 -19.02 -16.54
C VAL A 307 8.57 -18.84 -18.02
N LEU A 308 8.55 -19.94 -18.75
CA LEU A 308 8.13 -19.95 -20.15
C LEU A 308 6.61 -19.72 -20.24
N THR A 309 6.16 -18.80 -21.08
CA THR A 309 4.73 -18.55 -21.26
C THR A 309 4.37 -18.39 -22.74
N SER A 310 3.18 -18.82 -23.13
CA SER A 310 2.65 -18.53 -24.47
C SER A 310 1.94 -17.18 -24.57
N THR A 311 1.67 -16.55 -23.42
CA THR A 311 1.11 -15.20 -23.34
C THR A 311 2.12 -14.18 -23.84
N SER A 312 1.69 -13.30 -24.75
CA SER A 312 2.56 -12.30 -25.35
C SER A 312 2.81 -11.12 -24.40
N TYR A 313 3.81 -10.31 -24.74
CA TYR A 313 4.17 -9.08 -24.00
C TYR A 313 3.07 -8.00 -23.97
N ASP A 314 1.97 -8.16 -24.74
CA ASP A 314 0.88 -7.18 -24.85
C ASP A 314 -0.29 -7.52 -23.89
N GLU A 315 -0.21 -8.67 -23.22
CA GLU A 315 -1.30 -9.25 -22.44
C GLU A 315 -1.00 -9.20 -20.93
N TRP A 316 -0.99 -7.99 -20.37
CA TRP A 316 -0.69 -7.77 -18.95
C TRP A 316 -1.67 -8.45 -17.99
N GLY A 317 -2.96 -8.54 -18.33
CA GLY A 317 -3.96 -9.24 -17.52
C GLY A 317 -3.64 -10.73 -17.33
N PRO A 318 -3.53 -11.51 -18.42
CA PRO A 318 -3.14 -12.93 -18.32
C PRO A 318 -1.76 -13.18 -17.67
N LEU A 319 -0.80 -12.26 -17.81
CA LEU A 319 0.49 -12.35 -17.10
C LEU A 319 0.35 -12.07 -15.59
N LEU A 320 -0.50 -11.11 -15.20
CA LEU A 320 -0.84 -10.85 -13.80
C LEU A 320 -1.50 -12.08 -13.17
N ASP A 321 -2.45 -12.71 -13.87
CA ASP A 321 -3.14 -13.93 -13.42
C ASP A 321 -2.17 -15.11 -13.28
N GLN A 322 -1.21 -15.26 -14.20
CA GLN A 322 -0.14 -16.25 -14.09
C GLN A 322 0.78 -15.98 -12.90
N THR A 323 1.11 -14.72 -12.65
CA THR A 323 1.89 -14.32 -11.46
C THR A 323 1.15 -14.70 -10.18
N ALA A 324 -0.17 -14.49 -10.14
CA ALA A 324 -1.02 -14.87 -9.01
C ALA A 324 -1.09 -16.40 -8.82
N ALA A 325 -1.22 -17.16 -9.91
CA ALA A 325 -1.20 -18.61 -9.88
C ALA A 325 0.14 -19.17 -9.38
N ILE A 326 1.27 -18.65 -9.87
CA ILE A 326 2.61 -19.06 -9.40
C ILE A 326 2.75 -18.80 -7.90
N ARG A 327 2.38 -17.60 -7.43
CA ARG A 327 2.38 -17.29 -6.00
C ARG A 327 1.52 -18.27 -5.19
N ALA A 328 0.35 -18.63 -5.71
CA ALA A 328 -0.56 -19.55 -5.04
C ALA A 328 0.02 -20.98 -4.98
N ILE A 329 0.52 -21.50 -6.11
CA ILE A 329 1.16 -22.82 -6.23
C ILE A 329 2.37 -22.94 -5.30
N GLU A 330 3.19 -21.89 -5.21
CA GLU A 330 4.42 -21.89 -4.42
C GLU A 330 4.21 -21.54 -2.94
N GLY A 331 2.97 -21.23 -2.51
CA GLY A 331 2.68 -20.86 -1.13
C GLY A 331 3.29 -19.52 -0.70
N GLY A 332 3.59 -18.64 -1.65
CA GLY A 332 4.31 -17.40 -1.40
C GLY A 332 3.53 -16.44 -0.49
N THR A 333 4.18 -15.96 0.57
CA THR A 333 3.58 -14.97 1.51
C THR A 333 3.97 -13.53 1.18
N GLY A 334 5.09 -13.33 0.48
CA GLY A 334 5.57 -12.03 0.02
C GLY A 334 4.84 -11.48 -1.20
N HIS A 335 5.38 -10.39 -1.74
CA HIS A 335 4.96 -9.77 -2.99
C HIS A 335 5.60 -10.49 -4.18
N TYR A 336 4.84 -10.66 -5.26
CA TYR A 336 5.27 -11.31 -6.49
C TYR A 336 5.13 -10.32 -7.64
N MET A 337 6.27 -10.00 -8.25
CA MET A 337 6.36 -9.18 -9.45
C MET A 337 6.63 -10.07 -10.63
N GLY A 338 5.69 -10.21 -11.55
CA GLY A 338 6.03 -10.72 -12.87
C GLY A 338 6.59 -9.61 -13.76
N THR A 339 7.48 -9.98 -14.66
CA THR A 339 8.05 -9.03 -15.63
C THR A 339 8.45 -9.72 -16.91
N MET A 340 8.38 -9.00 -18.02
CA MET A 340 8.75 -9.48 -19.35
C MET A 340 9.39 -8.31 -20.12
N SER A 341 10.45 -8.59 -20.88
CA SER A 341 11.07 -7.57 -21.73
C SER A 341 10.40 -7.51 -23.10
N ARG A 342 10.17 -6.28 -23.58
CA ARG A 342 9.79 -6.00 -24.97
C ARG A 342 10.55 -4.78 -25.50
N PRO A 343 11.64 -4.98 -26.24
CA PRO A 343 12.43 -3.86 -26.77
C PRO A 343 11.60 -2.96 -27.69
N GLY A 344 11.67 -1.63 -27.48
CA GLY A 344 11.29 -0.63 -28.48
C GLY A 344 9.81 -0.29 -28.65
N ARG A 345 8.91 -0.62 -27.71
CA ARG A 345 7.51 -0.15 -27.75
C ARG A 345 7.05 0.56 -26.48
N GLU A 346 6.38 1.69 -26.68
CA GLU A 346 5.59 2.40 -25.67
C GLU A 346 4.19 1.76 -25.58
N GLY A 347 3.76 1.39 -24.39
CA GLY A 347 2.46 0.75 -24.10
C GLY A 347 2.25 0.69 -22.57
N GLN A 348 1.24 -0.06 -22.10
CA GLN A 348 0.97 -0.19 -20.65
C GLN A 348 2.23 -0.58 -19.87
N ALA A 349 2.49 0.15 -18.78
CA ALA A 349 3.73 0.07 -18.01
C ALA A 349 3.67 -1.01 -16.92
N GLY A 350 2.50 -1.24 -16.34
CA GLY A 350 2.24 -2.30 -15.37
C GLY A 350 0.75 -2.46 -15.09
N ARG A 351 0.44 -3.42 -14.22
CA ARG A 351 -0.85 -3.63 -13.56
C ARG A 351 -0.62 -4.27 -12.20
N ALA A 352 -1.50 -4.02 -11.24
CA ALA A 352 -1.39 -4.56 -9.90
C ALA A 352 -2.75 -4.87 -9.29
N PHE A 353 -2.80 -5.83 -8.36
CA PHE A 353 -3.95 -5.95 -7.47
C PHE A 353 -3.96 -4.83 -6.42
N LEU A 354 -5.16 -4.36 -6.10
CA LEU A 354 -5.41 -3.24 -5.20
C LEU A 354 -6.47 -3.60 -4.13
N PRO A 355 -6.08 -3.66 -2.84
CA PRO A 355 -4.74 -4.04 -2.39
C PRO A 355 -4.40 -5.47 -2.82
N GLY A 356 -3.13 -5.87 -2.69
CA GLY A 356 -2.71 -7.21 -3.09
C GLY A 356 -1.24 -7.50 -2.82
N ARG A 357 -0.77 -8.62 -3.36
CA ARG A 357 0.62 -9.07 -3.27
C ARG A 357 1.17 -9.50 -4.62
N VAL A 358 0.48 -9.13 -5.69
CA VAL A 358 0.80 -9.55 -7.04
C VAL A 358 0.67 -8.34 -7.94
N PHE A 359 1.71 -8.12 -8.73
CA PHE A 359 1.73 -7.10 -9.76
C PHE A 359 2.60 -7.55 -10.93
N ILE A 360 2.39 -6.92 -12.06
CA ILE A 360 3.16 -7.11 -13.28
C ILE A 360 3.69 -5.75 -13.69
N SER A 361 4.99 -5.66 -13.98
CA SER A 361 5.60 -4.36 -14.25
C SER A 361 6.72 -4.47 -15.28
N ARG A 362 6.86 -3.43 -16.10
CA ARG A 362 8.07 -3.18 -16.87
C ARG A 362 9.23 -2.88 -15.92
N LEU A 363 10.44 -3.16 -16.38
CA LEU A 363 11.68 -2.83 -15.67
C LEU A 363 11.93 -1.31 -15.72
N ASN A 364 11.21 -0.57 -14.88
CA ASN A 364 11.36 0.86 -14.67
C ASN A 364 11.17 1.17 -13.17
N PRO A 365 12.09 1.91 -12.53
CA PRO A 365 12.03 2.13 -11.09
C PRO A 365 10.73 2.80 -10.62
N THR A 366 10.25 3.81 -11.36
CA THR A 366 8.98 4.50 -11.04
C THR A 366 7.80 3.55 -11.19
N THR A 367 7.70 2.86 -12.31
CA THR A 367 6.57 1.97 -12.57
C THR A 367 6.51 0.85 -11.54
N MET A 368 7.64 0.25 -11.20
CA MET A 368 7.70 -0.79 -10.17
C MET A 368 7.21 -0.27 -8.81
N ALA A 369 7.66 0.92 -8.39
CA ALA A 369 7.21 1.53 -7.14
C ALA A 369 5.72 1.90 -7.19
N HIS A 370 5.22 2.35 -8.34
CA HIS A 370 3.81 2.67 -8.56
C HIS A 370 2.92 1.42 -8.42
N GLU A 371 3.23 0.35 -9.16
CA GLU A 371 2.47 -0.90 -9.11
C GLU A 371 2.52 -1.56 -7.72
N LEU A 372 3.68 -1.52 -7.07
CA LEU A 372 3.81 -1.98 -5.70
C LEU A 372 3.01 -1.09 -4.72
N GLY A 373 2.87 0.21 -5.00
CA GLY A 373 1.99 1.12 -4.28
C GLY A 373 0.53 0.64 -4.28
N HIS A 374 0.02 0.13 -5.40
CA HIS A 374 -1.31 -0.49 -5.43
C HIS A 374 -1.42 -1.74 -4.56
N ASN A 375 -0.39 -2.60 -4.56
CA ASN A 375 -0.34 -3.72 -3.62
C ASN A 375 -0.40 -3.24 -2.16
N MET A 376 0.15 -2.06 -1.85
CA MET A 376 0.04 -1.39 -0.56
C MET A 376 -1.27 -0.60 -0.34
N GLY A 377 -2.30 -0.83 -1.15
CA GLY A 377 -3.62 -0.23 -0.98
C GLY A 377 -3.74 1.22 -1.47
N LEU A 378 -2.78 1.72 -2.27
CA LEU A 378 -2.82 3.08 -2.79
C LEU A 378 -3.66 3.14 -4.09
N TYR A 379 -4.63 4.03 -4.14
CA TYR A 379 -5.36 4.39 -5.35
C TYR A 379 -4.62 5.51 -6.10
N HIS A 380 -5.06 5.85 -7.32
CA HIS A 380 -4.38 6.89 -8.10
C HIS A 380 -4.54 8.29 -7.53
N ALA A 381 -3.54 9.14 -7.77
CA ALA A 381 -3.65 10.58 -7.63
C ALA A 381 -4.20 11.21 -8.94
N PRO A 382 -4.96 12.31 -8.87
CA PRO A 382 -5.68 12.89 -10.01
C PRO A 382 -4.79 13.71 -10.95
N CYS A 383 -3.75 13.09 -11.56
CA CYS A 383 -2.98 13.68 -12.65
C CYS A 383 -2.74 12.72 -13.80
N GLY A 384 -2.76 13.26 -15.03
CA GLY A 384 -2.37 12.54 -16.24
C GLY A 384 -3.45 11.59 -16.78
N GLY A 385 -4.67 11.74 -16.28
CA GLY A 385 -5.82 10.93 -16.72
C GLY A 385 -5.84 9.52 -16.12
N ALA A 386 -5.15 9.30 -15.00
CA ALA A 386 -5.20 8.03 -14.27
C ALA A 386 -6.65 7.63 -13.93
N GLY A 387 -6.99 6.36 -14.17
CA GLY A 387 -8.32 5.83 -13.91
C GLY A 387 -8.56 5.59 -12.42
N GLY A 388 -9.77 5.84 -11.92
CA GLY A 388 -10.09 5.56 -10.51
C GLY A 388 -9.21 6.30 -9.48
N PRO A 389 -9.06 7.64 -9.57
CA PRO A 389 -8.34 8.39 -8.54
C PRO A 389 -9.00 8.23 -7.17
N ASP A 390 -8.19 8.20 -6.10
CA ASP A 390 -8.69 8.15 -4.74
C ASP A 390 -9.58 9.38 -4.49
N PRO A 391 -10.90 9.20 -4.23
CA PRO A 391 -11.78 10.31 -3.94
C PRO A 391 -11.41 11.06 -2.64
N ALA A 392 -10.58 10.44 -1.79
CA ALA A 392 -10.06 11.05 -0.56
C ALA A 392 -8.67 11.69 -0.75
N PHE A 393 -8.05 11.61 -1.94
CA PHE A 393 -6.77 12.26 -2.19
C PHE A 393 -6.89 13.78 -1.98
N PRO A 394 -6.05 14.39 -1.14
CA PRO A 394 -6.27 15.76 -0.71
C PRO A 394 -5.83 16.82 -1.72
N TYR A 395 -5.03 16.48 -2.73
CA TYR A 395 -4.46 17.44 -3.69
C TYR A 395 -5.10 17.30 -5.08
N PRO A 396 -6.03 18.21 -5.47
CA PRO A 396 -6.87 18.02 -6.65
C PRO A 396 -6.12 18.02 -7.99
N ASP A 397 -4.90 18.56 -8.02
CA ASP A 397 -4.01 18.59 -9.19
C ASP A 397 -3.05 17.38 -9.24
N GLY A 398 -3.18 16.45 -8.28
CA GLY A 398 -2.31 15.29 -8.16
C GLY A 398 -0.93 15.61 -7.62
N SER A 399 -0.74 16.80 -7.02
CA SER A 399 0.53 17.20 -6.43
C SER A 399 0.84 16.44 -5.13
N ILE A 400 2.09 16.49 -4.67
CA ILE A 400 2.51 15.83 -3.43
C ILE A 400 2.19 16.62 -2.16
N GLY A 401 1.92 17.92 -2.30
CA GLY A 401 1.41 18.82 -1.25
C GLY A 401 2.35 19.11 -0.07
N ALA A 402 3.46 18.40 0.05
CA ALA A 402 4.49 18.60 1.07
C ALA A 402 5.89 18.49 0.46
N TRP A 403 6.88 19.13 1.08
CA TRP A 403 8.26 19.06 0.62
C TRP A 403 8.84 17.66 0.86
N GLY A 404 9.41 17.09 -0.20
CA GLY A 404 10.20 15.87 -0.12
C GLY A 404 11.70 16.12 -0.08
N TYR A 405 12.48 15.08 0.21
CA TYR A 405 13.94 15.16 0.18
C TYR A 405 14.57 13.91 -0.42
N ASP A 406 15.41 14.11 -1.44
CA ASP A 406 16.11 13.06 -2.14
C ASP A 406 17.54 12.90 -1.62
N PHE A 407 17.74 11.94 -0.71
CA PHE A 407 19.06 11.62 -0.18
C PHE A 407 20.05 11.08 -1.22
N ARG A 408 19.59 10.46 -2.30
CA ARG A 408 20.47 9.69 -3.19
C ARG A 408 20.85 10.44 -4.47
N HIS A 409 20.15 11.51 -4.84
CA HIS A 409 20.58 12.47 -5.87
C HIS A 409 21.24 13.74 -5.30
N GLY A 410 22.09 13.55 -4.28
CA GLY A 410 22.91 14.64 -3.72
C GLY A 410 22.17 15.56 -2.74
N GLY A 411 21.01 15.14 -2.23
CA GLY A 411 20.30 15.87 -1.17
C GLY A 411 19.46 17.03 -1.69
N ALA A 412 18.58 16.78 -2.65
CA ALA A 412 17.74 17.79 -3.28
C ALA A 412 16.30 17.80 -2.71
N LEU A 413 15.68 18.98 -2.65
CA LEU A 413 14.27 19.11 -2.28
C LEU A 413 13.35 18.72 -3.44
N ALA A 414 12.30 17.96 -3.15
CA ALA A 414 11.18 17.72 -4.06
C ALA A 414 10.08 18.75 -3.77
N SER A 415 9.74 19.56 -4.78
CA SER A 415 8.71 20.62 -4.66
C SER A 415 7.34 20.02 -4.32
N PRO A 416 6.54 20.66 -3.45
CA PRO A 416 5.16 20.26 -3.18
C PRO A 416 4.30 20.22 -4.45
N ASP A 417 4.64 21.01 -5.47
CA ASP A 417 3.95 21.05 -6.77
C ASP A 417 4.31 19.87 -7.70
N ARG A 418 5.27 19.01 -7.31
CA ARG A 418 5.54 17.78 -8.06
C ARG A 418 4.33 16.86 -7.97
N THR A 419 4.14 16.05 -9.00
CA THR A 419 3.05 15.09 -9.04
C THR A 419 3.38 13.81 -8.27
N ASP A 420 2.33 13.22 -7.72
CA ASP A 420 2.43 12.06 -6.85
C ASP A 420 2.86 10.78 -7.61
N LEU A 421 3.55 9.88 -6.92
CA LEU A 421 4.01 8.59 -7.41
C LEU A 421 2.87 7.77 -8.04
N MET A 422 1.68 7.84 -7.46
CA MET A 422 0.46 7.18 -7.92
C MET A 422 -0.27 8.00 -9.01
N SER A 423 0.42 8.90 -9.70
CA SER A 423 -0.10 9.63 -10.86
C SER A 423 0.64 9.26 -12.14
N TYR A 424 0.14 9.72 -13.29
CA TYR A 424 0.78 9.50 -14.60
C TYR A 424 1.67 10.66 -15.07
N CYS A 425 1.96 11.66 -14.22
CA CYS A 425 2.53 12.94 -14.63
C CYS A 425 4.02 13.18 -14.29
N GLU A 426 4.69 12.22 -13.64
CA GLU A 426 6.04 12.26 -12.98
C GLU A 426 5.91 12.05 -11.46
N SER A 427 6.97 11.54 -10.81
CA SER A 427 6.80 10.71 -9.59
C SER A 427 7.68 11.09 -8.41
N TRP A 428 7.06 11.70 -7.40
CA TRP A 428 7.52 11.70 -6.00
C TRP A 428 6.34 11.31 -5.09
N ILE A 429 6.55 10.82 -3.87
CA ILE A 429 5.41 10.43 -3.03
C ILE A 429 4.87 11.58 -2.18
N SER A 430 3.53 11.72 -2.10
CA SER A 430 2.85 12.60 -1.16
C SER A 430 2.95 12.11 0.28
N ASP A 431 2.83 13.04 1.22
CA ASP A 431 2.62 12.74 2.62
C ASP A 431 1.39 11.83 2.84
N TYR A 432 0.32 12.04 2.07
CA TYR A 432 -0.88 11.22 2.08
C TYR A 432 -0.62 9.76 1.69
N HIS A 433 -0.05 9.51 0.51
CA HIS A 433 0.20 8.14 0.05
C HIS A 433 1.31 7.46 0.84
N PHE A 434 2.39 8.16 1.21
CA PHE A 434 3.43 7.58 2.06
C PHE A 434 2.84 7.10 3.39
N THR A 435 2.03 7.94 4.01
CA THR A 435 1.41 7.62 5.29
C THR A 435 0.40 6.48 5.17
N ASN A 436 -0.37 6.40 4.08
CA ASN A 436 -1.32 5.31 3.86
C ASN A 436 -0.60 3.98 3.58
N ALA A 437 0.44 3.97 2.74
CA ALA A 437 1.27 2.80 2.51
C ALA A 437 1.91 2.30 3.81
N LEU A 438 2.42 3.22 4.63
CA LEU A 438 3.05 2.88 5.91
C LEU A 438 2.07 2.17 6.84
N ARG A 439 0.82 2.64 6.88
CA ARG A 439 -0.21 2.00 7.70
C ARG A 439 -0.65 0.66 7.13
N PHE A 440 -0.84 0.55 5.81
CA PHE A 440 -1.15 -0.73 5.17
C PHE A 440 -0.10 -1.78 5.53
N ARG A 441 1.19 -1.44 5.38
CA ARG A 441 2.32 -2.31 5.75
C ARG A 441 2.25 -2.76 7.21
N LEU A 442 1.94 -1.86 8.15
CA LEU A 442 1.94 -2.14 9.58
C LEU A 442 0.73 -2.93 10.09
N PHE A 443 -0.43 -2.78 9.46
CA PHE A 443 -1.68 -3.31 10.01
C PHE A 443 -2.32 -4.38 9.11
N ASP A 444 -2.19 -4.25 7.79
CA ASP A 444 -2.84 -5.13 6.82
C ASP A 444 -1.86 -6.17 6.25
N GLU A 445 -0.59 -5.79 6.03
CA GLU A 445 0.42 -6.72 5.53
C GLU A 445 0.95 -7.67 6.59
N GLU A 446 1.09 -7.19 7.84
CA GLU A 446 1.56 -7.94 9.03
C GLU A 446 0.45 -8.67 9.79
N SER A 447 -0.76 -8.82 9.23
CA SER A 447 -1.72 -9.79 9.78
C SER A 447 -0.98 -11.12 9.94
N PRO A 448 -0.87 -11.65 11.18
CA PRO A 448 0.13 -12.65 11.50
C PRO A 448 0.01 -13.80 10.51
N PRO A 449 1.13 -14.34 9.99
CA PRO A 449 1.07 -15.61 9.29
C PRO A 449 0.31 -16.54 10.20
N ASP A 450 -0.76 -17.13 9.67
CA ASP A 450 -1.54 -18.10 10.41
C ASP A 450 -0.55 -19.04 11.09
N THR A 451 -0.54 -19.07 12.43
CA THR A 451 0.46 -19.83 13.22
C THR A 451 0.32 -21.34 13.01
N SER A 452 -0.57 -21.74 12.10
CA SER A 452 -0.51 -22.97 11.37
C SER A 452 0.95 -23.29 10.99
N PRO A 453 1.45 -24.50 11.27
CA PRO A 453 2.78 -24.91 10.81
C PRO A 453 2.88 -24.64 9.30
N ALA A 454 4.10 -24.32 8.81
CA ALA A 454 4.36 -24.13 7.39
C ALA A 454 3.54 -25.15 6.60
N ALA A 455 2.55 -24.67 5.85
CA ALA A 455 1.49 -25.53 5.36
C ALA A 455 2.16 -26.62 4.54
N GLN A 456 2.01 -27.86 4.99
CA GLN A 456 2.73 -28.98 4.40
C GLN A 456 2.21 -29.16 2.97
N GLU A 457 3.12 -29.38 2.02
CA GLU A 457 2.71 -29.75 0.66
C GLU A 457 1.76 -30.95 0.75
N GLU A 458 0.57 -30.75 0.21
CA GLU A 458 -0.45 -31.79 0.08
C GLU A 458 -1.10 -31.70 -1.29
N LYS A 459 -1.71 -32.81 -1.72
CA LYS A 459 -2.47 -32.84 -2.97
C LYS A 459 -3.58 -31.81 -2.90
N SER A 460 -3.51 -30.81 -3.76
CA SER A 460 -4.40 -29.66 -3.78
C SER A 460 -4.87 -29.38 -5.20
N LEU A 461 -6.04 -28.75 -5.31
CA LEU A 461 -6.63 -28.30 -6.56
C LEU A 461 -6.37 -26.80 -6.73
N LEU A 462 -5.66 -26.43 -7.80
CA LEU A 462 -5.53 -25.05 -8.24
C LEU A 462 -6.84 -24.60 -8.90
N LEU A 463 -7.48 -23.60 -8.31
CA LEU A 463 -8.67 -22.95 -8.84
C LEU A 463 -8.34 -21.48 -9.11
N TRP A 464 -8.54 -21.04 -10.35
CA TRP A 464 -8.18 -19.70 -10.76
C TRP A 464 -9.00 -19.25 -11.95
N GLY A 465 -9.22 -17.94 -12.02
CA GLY A 465 -10.17 -17.33 -12.93
C GLY A 465 -10.45 -15.91 -12.51
N GLY A 466 -11.57 -15.36 -12.94
CA GLY A 466 -11.87 -13.96 -12.67
C GLY A 466 -13.12 -13.48 -13.36
N ILE A 467 -13.23 -12.15 -13.42
CA ILE A 467 -14.23 -11.43 -14.19
C ILE A 467 -13.46 -10.58 -15.20
N ASP A 468 -13.85 -10.65 -16.48
CA ASP A 468 -13.24 -9.84 -17.52
C ASP A 468 -13.76 -8.40 -17.53
N ALA A 469 -13.29 -7.60 -18.49
CA ALA A 469 -13.65 -6.20 -18.66
C ALA A 469 -15.15 -6.00 -18.94
N GLU A 470 -15.79 -6.99 -19.56
CA GLU A 470 -17.20 -7.01 -19.90
C GLU A 470 -18.09 -7.42 -18.71
N GLY A 471 -17.49 -7.85 -17.60
CA GLY A 471 -18.21 -8.33 -16.42
C GLY A 471 -18.57 -9.81 -16.49
N GLU A 472 -18.05 -10.54 -17.47
CA GLU A 472 -18.31 -11.97 -17.65
C GLU A 472 -17.32 -12.80 -16.81
N PRO A 473 -17.80 -13.77 -16.03
CA PRO A 473 -16.93 -14.64 -15.25
C PRO A 473 -16.23 -15.65 -16.16
N PHE A 474 -14.95 -15.91 -15.90
CA PHE A 474 -14.16 -16.95 -16.56
C PHE A 474 -13.42 -17.84 -15.55
N LEU A 475 -13.15 -19.08 -15.96
CA LEU A 475 -12.31 -20.03 -15.23
C LEU A 475 -11.19 -20.50 -16.16
N ASN A 476 -10.00 -20.66 -15.60
CA ASN A 476 -8.91 -21.36 -16.28
C ASN A 476 -8.98 -22.86 -15.95
N PRO A 477 -8.40 -23.73 -16.81
CA PRO A 477 -8.21 -25.13 -16.48
C PRO A 477 -7.58 -25.31 -15.10
N SER A 478 -8.15 -26.22 -14.31
CA SER A 478 -7.68 -26.53 -12.97
C SER A 478 -6.61 -27.62 -13.02
N PHE A 479 -5.77 -27.67 -11.99
CA PHE A 479 -4.66 -28.60 -11.90
C PHE A 479 -4.62 -29.23 -10.51
N VAL A 480 -4.31 -30.52 -10.45
CA VAL A 480 -3.97 -31.19 -9.19
C VAL A 480 -2.46 -31.10 -9.02
N ILE A 481 -2.02 -30.50 -7.94
CA ILE A 481 -0.63 -30.16 -7.63
C ILE A 481 -0.31 -30.55 -6.19
N ASP A 482 0.95 -30.85 -5.91
CA ASP A 482 1.43 -30.91 -4.52
C ASP A 482 1.85 -29.50 -4.12
N ALA A 483 1.02 -28.83 -3.32
CA ALA A 483 1.21 -27.43 -2.96
C ALA A 483 0.59 -27.12 -1.58
N PRO A 484 1.14 -26.15 -0.84
CA PRO A 484 0.53 -25.67 0.39
C PRO A 484 -0.84 -25.02 0.11
N PRO A 485 -1.85 -25.27 0.96
CA PRO A 485 -3.17 -24.64 0.83
C PRO A 485 -3.10 -23.11 0.87
N MET A 486 -3.79 -22.48 -0.07
CA MET A 486 -4.00 -21.03 -0.14
C MET A 486 -5.47 -20.74 -0.40
N LEU A 487 -6.25 -20.68 0.68
CA LEU A 487 -7.68 -20.43 0.66
C LEU A 487 -8.00 -18.92 0.60
N PRO A 488 -9.21 -18.53 0.17
CA PRO A 488 -9.61 -17.13 0.20
C PRO A 488 -9.58 -16.57 1.63
N ASN A 489 -9.00 -15.40 1.78
CA ASN A 489 -8.86 -14.71 3.07
C ASN A 489 -9.78 -13.48 3.21
N VAL A 490 -10.45 -13.07 2.12
CA VAL A 490 -11.41 -11.97 2.10
C VAL A 490 -12.79 -12.53 1.85
N VAL A 491 -13.74 -12.30 2.77
CA VAL A 491 -15.15 -12.66 2.59
C VAL A 491 -15.79 -11.68 1.60
N GLY A 492 -16.55 -12.19 0.64
CA GLY A 492 -17.26 -11.36 -0.34
C GLY A 492 -18.45 -12.05 -0.98
N GLU A 493 -19.06 -11.39 -1.95
CA GLU A 493 -20.30 -11.83 -2.60
C GLU A 493 -20.09 -12.93 -3.65
N HIS A 494 -18.85 -13.13 -4.10
CA HIS A 494 -18.53 -14.17 -5.07
C HIS A 494 -18.43 -15.53 -4.41
N ARG A 495 -18.65 -16.58 -5.20
CA ARG A 495 -18.60 -17.95 -4.70
C ARG A 495 -18.06 -18.91 -5.75
N ILE A 496 -17.20 -19.83 -5.35
CA ILE A 496 -16.79 -20.96 -6.17
C ILE A 496 -17.24 -22.26 -5.49
N THR A 497 -17.81 -23.18 -6.26
CA THR A 497 -18.40 -24.42 -5.73
C THR A 497 -18.02 -25.59 -6.60
N GLY A 498 -17.46 -26.63 -6.01
CA GLY A 498 -17.26 -27.92 -6.66
C GLY A 498 -18.44 -28.85 -6.39
N ARG A 499 -18.95 -29.52 -7.43
CA ARG A 499 -20.11 -30.42 -7.33
C ARG A 499 -19.83 -31.81 -7.87
N SER A 500 -20.59 -32.76 -7.36
CA SER A 500 -20.62 -34.12 -7.91
C SER A 500 -21.60 -34.30 -9.07
N ASP A 501 -21.50 -35.44 -9.76
CA ASP A 501 -22.47 -35.87 -10.79
C ASP A 501 -23.91 -35.91 -10.27
N ALA A 502 -24.08 -36.14 -8.95
CA ALA A 502 -25.38 -36.14 -8.29
C ALA A 502 -25.90 -34.73 -7.98
N GLY A 503 -25.07 -33.69 -8.16
CA GLY A 503 -25.37 -32.30 -7.87
C GLY A 503 -25.08 -31.86 -6.43
N ASP A 504 -24.52 -32.74 -5.59
CA ASP A 504 -24.12 -32.40 -4.22
C ASP A 504 -22.89 -31.48 -4.22
N ASP A 505 -22.92 -30.42 -3.41
CA ASP A 505 -21.78 -29.52 -3.20
C ASP A 505 -20.69 -30.25 -2.39
N LEU A 506 -19.52 -30.45 -3.01
CA LEU A 506 -18.33 -31.05 -2.38
C LEU A 506 -17.51 -30.01 -1.62
N PHE A 507 -17.47 -28.78 -2.12
CA PHE A 507 -16.95 -27.60 -1.41
C PHE A 507 -17.65 -26.34 -1.90
N SER A 508 -17.70 -25.31 -1.05
CA SER A 508 -18.22 -23.99 -1.43
C SER A 508 -17.45 -22.91 -0.68
N LEU A 509 -16.75 -22.05 -1.43
CA LEU A 509 -15.92 -20.98 -0.89
C LEU A 509 -16.49 -19.63 -1.33
N SER A 510 -16.74 -18.74 -0.37
CA SER A 510 -17.20 -17.38 -0.63
C SER A 510 -16.08 -16.38 -0.44
N PHE A 511 -15.91 -15.44 -1.37
CA PHE A 511 -14.78 -14.54 -1.37
C PHE A 511 -15.01 -13.19 -2.06
N GLY A 512 -14.19 -12.21 -1.69
CA GLY A 512 -14.03 -10.95 -2.43
C GLY A 512 -12.98 -11.11 -3.51
N LEU A 513 -13.20 -10.47 -4.66
CA LEU A 513 -12.17 -10.37 -5.70
C LEU A 513 -11.29 -9.15 -5.42
N SER A 514 -9.99 -9.29 -5.66
CA SER A 514 -9.10 -8.13 -5.69
C SER A 514 -9.39 -7.30 -6.93
N GLU A 515 -9.53 -5.99 -6.74
CA GLU A 515 -9.60 -5.06 -7.87
C GLU A 515 -8.24 -5.02 -8.57
N VAL A 516 -8.24 -4.87 -9.89
CA VAL A 516 -7.03 -4.58 -10.66
C VAL A 516 -6.93 -3.07 -10.80
N ALA A 517 -5.85 -2.47 -10.29
CA ALA A 517 -5.54 -1.07 -10.54
C ALA A 517 -5.35 -0.84 -12.04
N ASP A 518 -5.87 0.29 -12.54
CA ASP A 518 -6.01 0.55 -13.98
C ASP A 518 -6.81 -0.50 -14.75
N GLY A 519 -7.57 -1.32 -14.02
CA GLY A 519 -8.47 -2.29 -14.58
C GLY A 519 -9.63 -1.61 -15.30
N ASP A 520 -10.07 -2.27 -16.35
CA ASP A 520 -11.31 -2.03 -17.09
C ASP A 520 -12.55 -2.58 -16.36
N GLY A 521 -12.44 -2.84 -15.05
CA GLY A 521 -13.42 -3.59 -14.27
C GLY A 521 -13.08 -5.07 -14.13
N SER A 522 -12.03 -5.55 -14.79
CA SER A 522 -11.53 -6.90 -14.60
C SER A 522 -10.98 -7.16 -13.21
N SER A 523 -11.07 -8.41 -12.78
CA SER A 523 -10.55 -8.91 -11.52
C SER A 523 -10.21 -10.39 -11.64
N SER A 524 -9.34 -10.89 -10.77
CA SER A 524 -8.97 -12.30 -10.80
C SER A 524 -8.68 -12.86 -9.42
N PHE A 525 -8.61 -14.19 -9.36
CA PHE A 525 -8.29 -14.95 -8.16
C PHE A 525 -7.47 -16.20 -8.52
N ALA A 526 -6.68 -16.66 -7.55
CA ALA A 526 -6.03 -17.96 -7.58
C ALA A 526 -6.01 -18.54 -6.16
N PHE A 527 -6.53 -19.76 -6.01
CA PHE A 527 -6.61 -20.49 -4.76
C PHE A 527 -6.03 -21.89 -4.93
N VAL A 528 -5.41 -22.39 -3.87
CA VAL A 528 -4.96 -23.78 -3.77
C VAL A 528 -5.79 -24.44 -2.67
N VAL A 529 -6.70 -25.32 -3.07
CA VAL A 529 -7.68 -25.92 -2.17
C VAL A 529 -7.28 -27.37 -1.88
N PRO A 530 -7.12 -27.78 -0.61
CA PRO A 530 -6.82 -29.16 -0.24
C PRO A 530 -7.78 -30.15 -0.87
N VAL A 531 -7.27 -31.20 -1.51
CA VAL A 531 -8.12 -32.26 -2.04
C VAL A 531 -8.57 -33.16 -0.90
N GLU A 532 -9.88 -33.24 -0.66
CA GLU A 532 -10.44 -34.21 0.28
C GLU A 532 -10.63 -35.58 -0.38
N SER A 533 -10.45 -36.66 0.39
CA SER A 533 -10.59 -38.04 -0.09
C SER A 533 -11.96 -38.36 -0.71
N GLY A 534 -13.00 -37.60 -0.34
CA GLY A 534 -14.35 -37.74 -0.88
C GLY A 534 -14.54 -37.13 -2.27
N TRP A 535 -13.59 -36.33 -2.77
CA TRP A 535 -13.71 -35.66 -4.06
C TRP A 535 -13.16 -36.50 -5.21
N ALA A 536 -12.14 -37.32 -4.95
CA ALA A 536 -11.50 -38.18 -5.96
C ALA A 536 -12.53 -39.13 -6.58
N GLY A 537 -12.88 -38.90 -7.85
CA GLY A 537 -13.88 -39.68 -8.59
C GLY A 537 -15.29 -39.10 -8.54
N ASN A 538 -15.51 -38.09 -7.70
CA ASN A 538 -16.81 -37.48 -7.50
C ASN A 538 -16.86 -36.03 -7.97
N LEU A 539 -15.77 -35.25 -8.02
CA LEU A 539 -15.83 -33.88 -8.54
C LEU A 539 -16.09 -33.90 -10.05
N ALA A 540 -17.27 -33.47 -10.45
CA ALA A 540 -17.73 -33.45 -11.83
C ALA A 540 -17.67 -32.05 -12.46
N SER A 541 -17.95 -31.02 -11.67
CA SER A 541 -17.96 -29.63 -12.15
C SER A 541 -17.51 -28.64 -11.07
N VAL A 542 -16.94 -27.51 -11.50
CA VAL A 542 -16.59 -26.37 -10.65
C VAL A 542 -17.27 -25.15 -11.23
N THR A 543 -18.22 -24.57 -10.48
CA THR A 543 -18.92 -23.35 -10.90
C THR A 543 -18.39 -22.16 -10.12
N PHE A 544 -17.94 -21.14 -10.83
CA PHE A 544 -17.68 -19.81 -10.30
C PHE A 544 -18.89 -18.90 -10.54
N TYR A 545 -19.39 -18.31 -9.46
CA TYR A 545 -20.51 -17.39 -9.44
C TYR A 545 -20.00 -15.96 -9.30
N GLY A 546 -20.07 -15.22 -10.41
CA GLY A 546 -19.93 -13.78 -10.48
C GLY A 546 -21.18 -13.07 -9.95
N ARG A 547 -21.15 -11.73 -9.89
CA ARG A 547 -22.29 -10.92 -9.46
C ARG A 547 -23.51 -11.03 -10.38
N TYR A 548 -23.27 -11.11 -11.70
CA TYR A 548 -24.31 -11.09 -12.73
C TYR A 548 -24.32 -12.32 -13.64
N GLY A 549 -23.46 -13.31 -13.37
CA GLY A 549 -23.31 -14.49 -14.19
C GLY A 549 -22.59 -15.62 -13.45
N SER A 550 -22.44 -16.75 -14.12
CA SER A 550 -21.63 -17.86 -13.62
C SER A 550 -21.01 -18.63 -14.77
N VAL A 551 -19.82 -19.16 -14.55
CA VAL A 551 -19.11 -20.04 -15.48
C VAL A 551 -18.86 -21.38 -14.80
N THR A 552 -18.98 -22.46 -15.55
CA THR A 552 -18.76 -23.82 -15.03
C THR A 552 -17.66 -24.50 -15.83
N LEU A 553 -16.69 -25.02 -15.08
CA LEU A 553 -15.61 -25.87 -15.56
C LEU A 553 -16.07 -27.33 -15.44
N GLU A 554 -15.96 -28.11 -16.51
CA GLU A 554 -16.24 -29.54 -16.55
C GLU A 554 -15.03 -30.31 -17.11
N SER A 555 -15.12 -31.64 -17.28
CA SER A 555 -14.01 -32.46 -17.78
C SER A 555 -13.78 -32.34 -19.30
N ASP A 556 -14.81 -31.97 -20.04
CA ASP A 556 -14.79 -31.68 -21.47
C ASP A 556 -15.10 -30.20 -21.70
N THR A 557 -14.44 -29.63 -22.71
CA THR A 557 -14.59 -28.22 -23.17
C THR A 557 -13.91 -27.13 -22.34
N ASP A 558 -12.58 -27.07 -22.40
CA ASP A 558 -11.80 -25.82 -22.33
C ASP A 558 -10.55 -25.87 -23.23
N LEU A 559 -9.97 -24.69 -23.51
CA LEU A 559 -8.70 -24.57 -24.24
C LEU A 559 -7.58 -25.27 -23.45
N PRO A 560 -6.80 -26.18 -24.08
CA PRO A 560 -5.78 -26.95 -23.38
C PRO A 560 -4.70 -26.03 -22.80
N MET A 561 -4.36 -26.29 -21.53
CA MET A 561 -3.29 -25.61 -20.83
C MET A 561 -2.32 -26.63 -20.22
N SER A 562 -1.04 -26.28 -20.19
CA SER A 562 -0.01 -27.05 -19.47
C SER A 562 0.75 -26.19 -18.48
N ILE A 563 1.02 -26.76 -17.30
CA ILE A 563 1.97 -26.23 -16.32
C ILE A 563 3.19 -27.15 -16.31
N LEU A 564 4.37 -26.55 -16.46
CA LEU A 564 5.65 -27.25 -16.34
C LEU A 564 6.15 -27.03 -14.92
N LEU A 565 6.42 -28.10 -14.18
CA LEU A 565 6.99 -28.05 -12.85
C LEU A 565 8.40 -28.63 -12.87
N ASP A 566 9.28 -28.02 -12.07
CA ASP A 566 10.57 -28.63 -11.73
C ASP A 566 10.32 -29.69 -10.65
N PRO A 567 10.49 -31.00 -10.94
CA PRO A 567 10.17 -32.05 -9.99
C PRO A 567 11.12 -32.06 -8.78
N SER A 568 12.25 -31.34 -8.84
CA SER A 568 13.20 -31.25 -7.73
C SER A 568 12.88 -30.10 -6.76
N THR A 569 12.27 -29.02 -7.24
CA THR A 569 11.99 -27.82 -6.44
C THR A 569 10.50 -27.52 -6.26
N GLY A 570 9.61 -28.19 -7.00
CA GLY A 570 8.16 -27.91 -7.01
C GLY A 570 7.78 -26.61 -7.72
N GLN A 571 8.75 -25.82 -8.18
CA GLN A 571 8.51 -24.50 -8.76
C GLN A 571 7.97 -24.58 -10.19
N VAL A 572 7.21 -23.54 -10.57
CA VAL A 572 6.69 -23.40 -11.93
C VAL A 572 7.82 -23.01 -12.89
N ARG A 573 7.85 -23.63 -14.07
CA ARG A 573 8.83 -23.41 -15.13
C ARG A 573 8.19 -23.01 -16.45
N GLY A 574 6.89 -23.20 -16.56
CA GLY A 574 6.13 -22.64 -17.67
C GLY A 574 4.62 -22.80 -17.50
N ILE A 575 3.88 -21.89 -18.12
CA ILE A 575 2.42 -21.91 -18.23
C ILE A 575 2.08 -21.69 -19.71
N LEU A 576 1.64 -22.75 -20.37
CA LEU A 576 1.39 -22.76 -21.81
C LEU A 576 -0.11 -22.88 -22.07
N ARG A 577 -0.66 -21.86 -22.70
CA ARG A 577 -2.05 -21.72 -23.12
C ARG A 577 -2.19 -21.94 -24.63
N ASP A 578 -3.41 -22.23 -25.07
CA ASP A 578 -3.77 -22.33 -26.50
C ASP A 578 -2.92 -23.33 -27.28
N LEU A 579 -2.59 -24.45 -26.63
CA LEU A 579 -1.84 -25.52 -27.27
C LEU A 579 -2.57 -26.01 -28.52
N PRO A 580 -1.84 -26.47 -29.55
CA PRO A 580 -2.46 -26.94 -30.79
C PRO A 580 -3.65 -27.88 -30.52
N PRO A 581 -4.75 -27.81 -31.29
CA PRO A 581 -5.92 -28.67 -31.06
C PRO A 581 -5.61 -30.17 -31.01
N ALA A 582 -4.52 -30.58 -31.66
CA ALA A 582 -4.02 -31.95 -31.68
C ALA A 582 -3.43 -32.42 -30.32
N THR A 583 -3.01 -31.51 -29.45
CA THR A 583 -2.36 -31.79 -28.16
C THR A 583 -3.41 -32.29 -27.16
N GLN A 584 -3.50 -33.62 -26.97
CA GLN A 584 -4.54 -34.24 -26.15
C GLN A 584 -4.03 -34.77 -24.80
N THR A 585 -2.72 -34.91 -24.65
CA THR A 585 -2.10 -35.53 -23.47
C THR A 585 -0.87 -34.77 -23.01
N ALA A 586 -0.41 -35.06 -21.79
CA ALA A 586 0.88 -34.58 -21.30
C ALA A 586 2.05 -35.01 -22.22
N SER A 587 1.98 -36.19 -22.84
CA SER A 587 3.00 -36.65 -23.79
C SER A 587 3.06 -35.79 -25.05
N ASP A 588 1.91 -35.35 -25.56
CA ASP A 588 1.84 -34.46 -26.72
C ASP A 588 2.37 -33.07 -26.36
N ALA A 589 2.04 -32.58 -25.15
CA ALA A 589 2.54 -31.32 -24.62
C ALA A 589 4.07 -31.35 -24.47
N VAL A 590 4.66 -32.41 -23.89
CA VAL A 590 6.12 -32.56 -23.78
C VAL A 590 6.82 -32.48 -25.15
N GLY A 591 6.20 -33.03 -26.20
CA GLY A 591 6.72 -32.95 -27.57
C GLY A 591 6.76 -31.53 -28.14
N ASP A 592 5.82 -30.68 -27.73
CA ASP A 592 5.68 -29.28 -28.16
C ASP A 592 6.61 -28.32 -27.38
N VAL A 593 6.97 -28.69 -26.14
CA VAL A 593 7.76 -27.86 -25.21
C VAL A 593 9.27 -28.01 -25.40
N GLY A 594 9.72 -29.05 -26.12
CA GLY A 594 11.14 -29.32 -26.33
C GLY A 594 11.79 -29.97 -25.09
N GLY A 595 12.37 -31.16 -25.28
CA GLY A 595 12.76 -32.06 -24.19
C GLY A 595 13.57 -31.43 -23.05
N GLY A 596 13.01 -31.56 -21.83
CA GLY A 596 13.63 -31.26 -20.54
C GLY A 596 13.10 -32.22 -19.46
N SER A 597 13.73 -32.24 -18.28
CA SER A 597 13.31 -33.06 -17.13
C SER A 597 12.26 -32.35 -16.26
N PHE A 598 11.17 -31.89 -16.87
CA PHE A 598 10.05 -31.26 -16.17
C PHE A 598 8.90 -32.24 -15.99
N GLU A 599 8.17 -32.11 -14.88
CA GLU A 599 6.83 -32.67 -14.79
C GLU A 599 5.88 -31.79 -15.58
N VAL A 600 5.07 -32.40 -16.44
CA VAL A 600 4.11 -31.67 -17.29
C VAL A 600 2.70 -32.02 -16.85
N LEU A 601 2.04 -31.05 -16.24
CA LEU A 601 0.63 -31.13 -15.89
C LEU A 601 -0.18 -30.60 -17.05
N PHE A 602 -1.09 -31.42 -17.58
CA PHE A 602 -1.95 -31.07 -18.71
C PHE A 602 -3.40 -31.08 -18.27
N SER A 603 -4.14 -30.00 -18.58
CA SER A 603 -5.56 -29.88 -18.27
C SER A 603 -6.34 -29.21 -19.40
N ARG A 604 -7.58 -29.68 -19.58
CA ARG A 604 -8.60 -29.13 -20.51
C ARG A 604 -9.90 -28.79 -19.76
N GLY A 605 -9.79 -28.56 -18.45
CA GLY A 605 -10.94 -28.41 -17.57
C GLY A 605 -10.64 -28.84 -16.13
N ILE A 606 -11.40 -29.80 -15.62
CA ILE A 606 -11.11 -30.51 -14.37
C ILE A 606 -10.27 -31.77 -14.65
N PRO A 607 -9.11 -31.98 -13.98
CA PRO A 607 -8.32 -33.20 -14.13
C PRO A 607 -9.08 -34.46 -13.70
N ASP A 608 -8.91 -35.57 -14.45
CA ASP A 608 -9.48 -36.89 -14.09
C ASP A 608 -9.07 -37.28 -12.67
N ALA A 609 -10.05 -37.77 -11.89
CA ALA A 609 -9.94 -38.39 -10.58
C ALA A 609 -8.72 -39.31 -10.36
N ARG A 610 -8.20 -39.95 -11.42
CA ARG A 610 -6.96 -40.76 -11.33
C ARG A 610 -5.72 -39.95 -10.97
N ALA A 611 -5.72 -38.64 -11.22
CA ALA A 611 -4.63 -37.72 -10.85
C ALA A 611 -4.63 -37.33 -9.36
N TRP A 612 -5.62 -37.81 -8.58
CA TRP A 612 -5.91 -37.35 -7.21
C TRP A 612 -5.38 -38.30 -6.13
N GLY A 613 -4.91 -39.49 -6.49
CA GLY A 613 -4.36 -40.48 -5.57
C GLY A 613 -2.88 -40.25 -5.25
N PRO A 614 -2.33 -40.88 -4.20
CA PRO A 614 -0.88 -40.96 -4.05
C PRO A 614 -0.28 -41.73 -5.24
N PRO A 615 0.98 -41.42 -5.64
CA PRO A 615 1.66 -42.10 -6.73
C PRO A 615 1.73 -43.62 -6.58
#